data_AF-A0A1I3SE20-F1
#
_entry.id   AF-A0A1I3SE20-F1
#
_cell.length_a   1.000
_cell.length_b   1.000
_cell.length_c   1.000
_cell.angle_alpha   90.00
_cell.angle_beta   90.00
_cell.angle_gamma   90.00
#
_symmetry.space_group_name_H-M   'P 1'
#
loop_
_entity.id
_entity.type
_entity.pdbx_description
1 polymer ?
#
loop_
_entity_poly.entity_id
_entity_poly.type
_entity_poly.pdbx_seq_one_letter_code
_entity_poly.pdbx_strand_id
1 'polypeptide(L)' 'MRNLTKRVRHPEAGLLSFDSTHMWFGRRSETRLTTFVPADDETERKLRLHNA' A
#
# COMPACT_ATOMS: atom_id res chain seq x y z
N MET A 1 2.28 -0.10 16.34
CA MET A 1 2.65 -0.46 14.96
C MET A 1 2.89 0.83 14.19
N ARG A 2 4.08 1.02 13.61
CA ARG A 2 4.39 2.23 12.83
C ARG A 2 3.99 1.96 11.38
N ASN A 3 3.01 2.68 10.86
CA ASN A 3 2.69 2.61 9.43
C ASN A 3 3.88 3.22 8.67
N LEU A 4 4.46 2.44 7.76
CA LEU A 4 5.56 2.89 6.90
C LEU A 4 4.95 3.37 5.58
N THR A 5 5.09 4.66 5.29
CA THR A 5 4.69 5.21 4.00
C THR A 5 5.68 4.77 2.92
N LYS A 6 5.21 3.94 2.00
CA LYS A 6 5.95 3.44 0.85
C LYS A 6 5.59 4.28 -0.38
N ARG A 7 6.61 4.79 -1.06
CA ARG A 7 6.45 5.51 -2.34
C ARG A 7 6.97 4.67 -3.48
N VAL A 8 6.19 4.58 -4.56
CA VAL A 8 6.52 3.79 -5.75
C VAL A 8 6.25 4.62 -6.98
N ARG A 9 7.15 4.56 -7.98
CA ARG A 9 6.95 5.16 -9.29
C ARG A 9 6.43 4.08 -10.24
N HIS A 10 5.11 4.08 -10.49
CA HIS A 10 4.48 3.20 -11.46
C HIS A 10 4.71 3.74 -12.89
N PRO A 11 5.01 2.88 -13.88
CA PRO A 11 5.28 3.33 -15.25
C PRO A 11 4.13 4.12 -15.89
N GLU A 12 2.88 3.75 -15.58
CA GLU A 12 1.69 4.37 -16.19
C GLU A 12 0.99 5.38 -15.27
N ALA A 13 0.99 5.13 -13.96
CA ALA A 13 0.23 5.92 -12.98
C ALA A 13 1.09 7.00 -12.30
N GLY A 14 2.38 7.05 -12.63
CA GLY A 14 3.33 7.96 -12.02
C GLY A 14 3.61 7.64 -10.54
N LEU A 15 3.82 8.67 -9.73
CA LEU A 15 4.12 8.50 -8.30
C LEU A 15 2.86 8.08 -7.53
N LEU A 16 3.00 7.04 -6.71
CA LEU A 16 1.98 6.52 -5.80
C LEU A 16 2.54 6.44 -4.38
N SER A 17 1.72 6.80 -3.39
CA SER A 17 2.05 6.76 -1.97
C SER A 17 1.10 5.83 -1.22
N PHE A 18 1.65 4.91 -0.43
CA PHE A 18 0.86 3.96 0.34
C PHE A 18 1.32 3.88 1.77
N ASP A 19 0.40 3.86 2.72
CA ASP A 19 0.68 3.40 4.06
C ASP A 19 0.61 1.89 4.10
N SER A 20 1.70 1.29 4.58
CA SER A 20 1.83 -0.16 4.69
C SER A 20 1.71 -0.62 6.15
N THR A 21 0.89 -1.65 6.36
CA THR A 21 0.78 -2.33 7.65
C THR A 21 1.10 -3.81 7.47
N HIS A 22 2.04 -4.30 8.29
CA HIS A 22 2.46 -5.70 8.33
C HIS A 22 1.83 -6.41 9.53
N MET A 23 1.10 -7.50 9.28
CA MET A 23 0.50 -8.35 10.31
C MET A 23 1.00 -9.79 10.15
N TRP A 24 1.60 -10.33 11.21
CA TRP A 24 2.07 -11.71 11.25
C TRP A 24 0.98 -12.62 11.84
N PHE A 25 0.69 -13.74 11.18
CA PHE A 25 -0.31 -14.69 11.67
C PHE A 25 0.28 -15.65 12.71
N GLY A 26 0.51 -15.14 13.92
CA GLY A 26 0.99 -15.95 15.05
C GLY A 26 2.51 -15.93 15.22
N ARG A 27 2.96 -16.51 16.34
CA ARG A 27 4.29 -16.27 16.92
C ARG A 27 5.46 -16.95 16.19
N ARG A 28 5.19 -17.92 15.31
CA ARG A 28 6.17 -18.66 14.50
C ARG A 28 5.79 -18.79 13.02
N SER A 29 4.74 -18.08 12.58
CA SER A 29 4.26 -18.23 11.22
C SER A 29 5.08 -17.39 10.26
N GLU A 30 5.59 -18.02 9.21
CA GLU A 30 6.20 -17.35 8.06
C GLU A 30 5.15 -16.60 7.23
N THR A 31 3.87 -16.78 7.52
CA THR A 31 2.77 -16.12 6.81
C THR A 31 2.54 -14.72 7.38
N ARG A 32 2.64 -13.72 6.51
CA ARG A 32 2.41 -12.31 6.83
C ARG A 32 1.43 -11.69 5.85
N LEU A 33 0.38 -11.05 6.37
CA LEU A 33 -0.47 -10.14 5.59
C LEU A 33 0.19 -8.77 5.53
N THR A 34 0.31 -8.23 4.33
CA THR A 34 0.69 -6.83 4.10
C THR A 34 -0.46 -6.13 3.42
N THR A 35 -0.95 -5.05 4.03
CA THR A 35 -1.96 -4.18 3.43
C THR A 35 -1.31 -2.90 2.93
N PHE A 36 -1.83 -2.36 1.83
CA PHE A 36 -1.43 -1.07 1.27
C PHE A 36 -2.68 -0.20 1.15
N VAL A 37 -2.69 0.91 1.86
CA VAL A 37 -3.78 1.89 1.82
C VAL A 37 -3.24 3.16 1.17
N PRO A 38 -3.97 3.83 0.25
CA PRO A 38 -3.54 5.10 -0.31
C PRO A 38 -3.23 6.10 0.80
N ALA A 39 -2.05 6.71 0.75
CA ALA A 39 -1.63 7.69 1.77
C ALA A 39 -2.08 9.12 1.43
N ASP A 40 -2.61 9.35 0.22
CA ASP A 40 -3.09 10.63 -0.26
C ASP A 40 -4.24 10.47 -1.28
N ASP A 41 -5.05 11.54 -1.42
CA ASP A 41 -6.20 11.58 -2.32
C ASP A 41 -5.81 11.40 -3.80
N GLU A 42 -4.58 11.81 -4.16
CA GLU A 42 -4.08 11.66 -5.52
C GLU A 42 -3.90 10.18 -5.88
N THR A 43 -3.28 9.40 -4.99
CA THR A 43 -3.09 7.96 -5.14
C THR A 43 -4.43 7.24 -5.15
N GLU A 44 -5.37 7.62 -4.27
CA GLU A 44 -6.71 7.03 -4.27
C GLU A 44 -7.43 7.27 -5.61
N ARG A 45 -7.41 8.50 -6.12
CA ARG A 45 -8.01 8.83 -7.42
C ARG A 45 -7.39 8.02 -8.56
N LYS A 46 -6.07 7.88 -8.60
CA LYS A 46 -5.36 7.10 -9.62
C LYS A 46 -5.79 5.62 -9.61
N LEU A 47 -5.97 5.03 -8.42
CA LEU A 47 -6.42 3.65 -8.29
C LEU A 47 -7.87 3.47 -8.74
N ARG A 48 -8.76 4.41 -8.40
CA ARG A 48 -10.17 4.36 -8.84
C ARG A 48 -10.30 4.46 -10.37
N LEU A 49 -9.46 5.25 -11.01
CA LEU A 49 -9.43 5.40 -12.47
C LEU A 49 -8.88 4.16 -13.20
N HIS A 50 -8.02 3.37 -12.55
CA HIS A 50 -7.43 2.15 -13.13
C HIS A 50 -8.25 0.87 -12.85
N ASN A 51 -9.19 0.90 -11.91
CA ASN A 51 -10.07 -0.22 -11.57
C ASN A 51 -11.44 -0.16 -12.30
N ALA A 52 -11.61 0.80 -13.22
CA ALA A 52 -12.77 0.93 -14.11
C ALA A 52 -12.40 0.47 -15.53
#